data_AF-A0A6I9VWG6-F1
#
_entry.id   AF-A0A6I9VWG6-F1
#
_cell.length_a   1.000
_cell.length_b   1.000
_cell.length_c   1.000
_cell.angle_alpha   90.00
_cell.angle_beta   90.00
_cell.angle_gamma   90.00
#
_symmetry.space_group_name_H-M   'P 1'
#
loop_
_entity.id
_entity.type
_entity.pdbx_description
1 polymer ?
#
loop_
_entity_poly.entity_id
_entity_poly.type
_entity_poly.pdbx_seq_one_letter_code
_entity_poly.pdbx_strand_id
1 'polypeptide(L)'
;MATPKVWAKIQPLENPLNLLDITTEQLATSIQERELKKYFDEDNTNQTDVQVGDTYDASDTSNDEVIAHLLQAQFNREYDTMLKRTEDKVNRDSKVSISYSNYRSSVHDSKDDDNVDPNIDDSNRDIDRFVSVEKEYASIPRCGYKKMGKDSQIVTKHDILMSSRINACRLLQFPPGIHTGDTGGFDVKLNNKVYNTLRAYSRAQCSKERAKVSPKSKTHLK
;
A
#
# COMPACT_ATOMS: atom_id res chain seq x y z
N MET A 1 36.84 -14.63 -78.98
CA MET A 1 35.98 -15.47 -78.11
C MET A 1 36.79 -15.85 -76.90
N ALA A 2 36.42 -15.38 -75.70
CA ALA A 2 37.15 -15.64 -74.47
C ALA A 2 36.34 -16.58 -73.59
N THR A 3 36.90 -17.75 -73.24
CA THR A 3 36.28 -18.71 -72.32
C THR A 3 36.33 -18.17 -70.88
N PRO A 4 35.26 -18.28 -70.09
CA PRO A 4 35.28 -17.80 -68.71
C PRO A 4 36.21 -18.70 -67.88
N LYS A 5 37.09 -18.05 -67.11
CA LYS A 5 38.02 -18.70 -66.20
C LYS A 5 37.22 -19.37 -65.08
N VAL A 6 37.02 -20.67 -65.18
CA VAL A 6 36.39 -21.49 -64.14
C VAL A 6 37.35 -21.59 -62.93
N TRP A 7 36.77 -21.38 -61.75
CA TRP A 7 37.41 -21.19 -60.44
C TRP A 7 38.65 -22.06 -60.15
N ALA A 8 39.62 -21.45 -59.46
CA ALA A 8 40.81 -22.14 -58.98
C ALA A 8 40.46 -23.27 -57.99
N LYS A 9 41.18 -24.40 -58.05
CA LYS A 9 41.08 -25.48 -57.05
C LYS A 9 41.46 -24.94 -55.68
N ILE A 10 40.51 -24.96 -54.75
CA ILE A 10 40.69 -24.55 -53.35
C ILE A 10 41.59 -25.59 -52.68
N GLN A 11 42.71 -25.18 -52.08
CA GLN A 11 43.56 -26.08 -51.30
C GLN A 11 42.82 -26.49 -50.01
N PRO A 12 42.88 -27.77 -49.58
CA PRO A 12 42.35 -28.17 -48.28
C PRO A 12 43.14 -27.46 -47.17
N LEU A 13 42.44 -26.82 -46.24
CA LEU A 13 43.06 -26.20 -45.08
C LEU A 13 43.60 -27.31 -44.17
N GLU A 14 44.92 -27.32 -43.91
CA GLU A 14 45.59 -28.43 -43.18
C GLU A 14 45.09 -28.61 -41.73
N ASN A 15 44.45 -27.60 -41.15
CA ASN A 15 43.75 -27.70 -39.88
C ASN A 15 42.34 -27.09 -40.03
N PRO A 16 41.25 -27.88 -40.04
CA PRO A 16 39.92 -27.32 -39.93
C PRO A 16 39.78 -26.66 -38.56
N LEU A 17 39.69 -25.33 -38.52
CA LEU A 17 39.31 -24.61 -37.31
C LEU A 17 37.95 -25.14 -36.87
N ASN A 18 37.87 -25.63 -35.63
CA ASN A 18 36.64 -26.17 -35.09
C ASN A 18 35.61 -25.04 -35.02
N LEU A 19 34.40 -25.27 -35.53
CA LEU A 19 33.32 -24.27 -35.48
C LEU A 19 33.04 -23.84 -34.03
N LEU A 20 33.27 -24.71 -33.04
CA LEU A 20 33.17 -24.41 -31.61
C LEU A 20 34.13 -23.29 -31.16
N ASP A 21 35.31 -23.17 -31.76
CA ASP A 21 36.28 -22.09 -31.45
C ASP A 21 35.91 -20.78 -32.17
N ILE A 22 35.15 -20.85 -33.26
CA ILE A 22 34.68 -19.70 -34.05
C ILE A 22 33.33 -19.18 -33.51
N THR A 23 32.53 -20.05 -32.90
CA THR A 23 31.30 -19.64 -32.24
C THR A 23 31.67 -18.88 -30.99
N THR A 24 31.65 -17.57 -31.13
CA THR A 24 31.65 -16.53 -30.09
C THR A 24 30.58 -16.73 -29.02
N GLU A 25 29.94 -17.89 -28.91
CA GLU A 25 28.89 -18.23 -27.96
C GLU A 25 29.44 -18.18 -26.53
N GLN A 26 30.56 -18.85 -26.23
CA GLN A 26 31.15 -18.76 -24.88
C GLN A 26 31.64 -17.35 -24.55
N LEU A 27 32.13 -16.61 -25.55
CA LEU A 27 32.50 -15.21 -25.38
C LEU A 27 31.27 -14.34 -25.12
N ALA A 28 30.18 -14.55 -25.87
CA ALA A 28 28.91 -13.85 -25.73
C ALA A 28 28.27 -14.15 -24.37
N THR A 29 28.29 -15.41 -23.92
CA THR A 29 27.84 -15.79 -22.58
C THR A 29 28.68 -15.09 -21.52
N SER A 30 30.01 -15.06 -21.66
CA SER A 30 30.89 -14.36 -20.71
C SER A 30 30.68 -12.84 -20.69
N ILE A 31 30.31 -12.24 -21.82
CA ILE A 31 29.98 -10.82 -21.94
C ILE A 31 28.64 -10.55 -21.28
N GLN A 32 27.64 -11.37 -21.57
CA GLN A 32 26.31 -11.26 -20.98
C GLN A 32 26.34 -11.46 -19.45
N GLU A 33 27.09 -12.44 -18.95
CA GLU A 33 27.29 -12.65 -17.51
C GLU A 33 27.99 -11.45 -16.85
N ARG A 34 28.98 -10.85 -17.53
CA ARG A 34 29.69 -9.68 -17.02
C ARG A 34 28.78 -8.45 -16.99
N GLU A 35 27.95 -8.25 -18.01
CA GLU A 35 26.95 -7.18 -18.03
C GLU A 35 25.89 -7.39 -16.95
N LEU A 36 25.33 -8.59 -16.82
CA LEU A 36 24.38 -8.92 -15.74
C LEU A 36 24.99 -8.66 -14.37
N LYS A 37 26.24 -9.07 -14.15
CA LYS A 37 26.93 -8.83 -12.88
C LYS A 37 27.14 -7.35 -12.60
N LYS A 38 27.46 -6.55 -13.63
CA LYS A 38 27.55 -5.09 -13.50
C LYS A 38 26.20 -4.48 -13.14
N TYR A 39 25.10 -4.92 -13.76
CA TYR A 39 23.75 -4.49 -13.40
C TYR A 39 23.41 -4.85 -11.94
N PHE A 40 23.72 -6.07 -11.48
CA PHE A 40 23.46 -6.50 -10.09
C PHE A 40 24.33 -5.78 -9.05
N ASP A 41 25.57 -5.43 -9.38
CA ASP A 41 26.46 -4.68 -8.50
C ASP A 41 26.05 -3.19 -8.44
N GLU A 42 25.57 -2.61 -9.55
CA GLU A 42 24.99 -1.25 -9.59
C GLU A 42 23.63 -1.19 -8.85
N ASP A 43 22.78 -2.22 -8.93
CA ASP A 43 21.52 -2.27 -8.16
C ASP A 43 21.74 -2.41 -6.65
N ASN A 44 22.85 -3.02 -6.21
CA ASN A 44 23.20 -3.12 -4.78
C ASN A 44 23.80 -1.82 -4.22
N THR A 45 24.41 -0.98 -5.05
CA THR A 45 24.89 0.35 -4.64
C THR A 45 23.82 1.43 -4.77
N ASN A 46 22.85 1.23 -5.67
CA ASN A 46 21.68 2.10 -5.87
C ASN A 46 20.42 1.60 -5.15
N GLN A 47 20.54 0.59 -4.27
CA GLN A 47 19.48 0.18 -3.33
C GLN A 47 19.27 1.18 -2.18
N THR A 48 19.69 2.44 -2.35
CA THR A 48 18.93 3.56 -1.80
C THR A 48 17.66 3.66 -2.63
N ASP A 49 16.58 3.05 -2.15
CA ASP A 49 15.19 3.51 -2.31
C ASP A 49 15.06 4.70 -3.26
N VAL A 50 15.18 4.47 -4.59
CA VAL A 50 14.79 5.48 -5.57
C VAL A 50 13.28 5.42 -5.52
N GLN A 51 12.75 6.15 -4.55
CA GLN A 51 11.40 6.64 -4.63
C GLN A 51 11.28 7.25 -6.02
N VAL A 52 10.56 6.58 -6.90
CA VAL A 52 10.11 7.14 -8.19
C VAL A 52 9.16 8.34 -7.96
N GLY A 53 9.04 8.81 -6.71
CA GLY A 53 8.44 10.06 -6.28
C GLY A 53 9.44 11.19 -6.00
N ASP A 54 10.73 11.05 -6.33
CA ASP A 54 11.60 12.23 -6.41
C ASP A 54 11.11 13.11 -7.56
N THR A 55 10.33 14.12 -7.20
CA THR A 55 9.95 15.21 -8.06
C THR A 55 11.24 15.89 -8.52
N TYR A 56 11.76 15.47 -9.68
CA TYR A 56 12.79 16.23 -10.36
C TYR A 56 12.27 17.66 -10.49
N ASP A 57 12.99 18.61 -9.89
CA ASP A 57 12.63 20.01 -10.00
C ASP A 57 12.69 20.38 -11.49
N ALA A 58 11.55 20.76 -12.06
CA ALA A 58 11.43 21.14 -13.46
C ALA A 58 12.33 22.33 -13.84
N SER A 59 12.96 22.98 -12.84
CA SER A 59 13.94 24.04 -13.01
C SER A 59 15.35 23.54 -13.37
N ASP A 60 15.73 22.30 -13.04
CA ASP A 60 17.06 21.75 -13.35
C ASP A 60 17.04 20.96 -14.66
N THR A 61 17.32 21.68 -15.74
CA THR A 61 17.45 21.14 -17.10
C THR A 61 18.90 21.02 -17.54
N SER A 62 19.84 21.06 -16.60
CA SER A 62 21.27 21.03 -16.90
C SER A 62 21.80 19.63 -17.21
N ASN A 63 21.03 18.58 -16.93
CA ASN A 63 21.36 17.17 -17.18
C ASN A 63 20.31 16.50 -18.09
N ASP A 64 20.76 15.91 -19.20
CA ASP A 64 19.91 15.21 -20.17
C ASP A 64 19.15 14.02 -19.54
N GLU A 65 19.74 13.38 -18.53
CA GLU A 65 19.11 12.30 -17.78
C GLU A 65 17.84 12.78 -17.06
N VAL A 66 17.90 13.95 -16.42
CA VAL A 66 16.77 14.55 -15.71
C VAL A 66 15.65 14.91 -16.70
N ILE A 67 16.01 15.44 -17.87
CA ILE A 67 15.05 15.76 -18.93
C ILE A 67 14.36 14.48 -19.43
N ALA A 68 15.11 13.40 -19.66
CA ALA A 68 14.56 12.13 -20.11
C ALA A 68 13.57 11.55 -19.09
N HIS A 69 13.91 11.59 -17.79
CA HIS A 69 13.01 11.15 -16.73
C HIS A 69 11.74 12.02 -16.64
N LEU A 70 11.87 13.34 -16.74
CA LEU A 70 10.73 14.26 -16.72
C LEU A 70 9.78 14.01 -17.91
N LEU A 71 10.32 13.84 -19.11
CA LEU A 71 9.54 13.52 -20.30
C LEU A 71 8.84 12.16 -20.18
N GLN A 72 9.52 11.15 -19.64
CA GLN A 72 8.93 9.84 -19.42
C GLN A 72 7.80 9.89 -18.38
N ALA A 73 7.98 10.65 -17.30
CA ALA A 73 6.96 10.86 -16.29
C ALA A 73 5.73 11.58 -16.87
N GLN A 74 5.94 12.62 -17.68
CA GLN A 74 4.85 13.31 -18.36
C GLN A 74 4.09 12.37 -19.31
N PHE A 75 4.80 11.59 -20.11
CA PHE A 75 4.22 10.64 -21.05
C PHE A 75 3.37 9.58 -20.32
N ASN A 76 3.91 9.00 -19.23
CA ASN A 76 3.20 8.04 -18.40
C ASN A 76 1.91 8.64 -17.83
N ARG A 77 1.95 9.88 -17.33
CA ARG A 77 0.77 10.57 -16.80
C ARG A 77 -0.31 10.81 -17.86
N GLU A 78 0.08 11.22 -19.05
CA GLU A 78 -0.85 11.44 -20.17
C GLU A 78 -1.51 10.13 -20.60
N TYR A 79 -0.74 9.06 -20.65
CA TYR A 79 -1.22 7.72 -20.98
C TYR A 79 -2.22 7.20 -19.93
N ASP A 80 -1.91 7.35 -18.64
CA ASP A 80 -2.83 6.95 -17.55
C ASP A 80 -4.12 7.79 -17.58
N THR A 81 -4.03 9.09 -17.88
CA THR A 81 -5.20 9.97 -18.04
C THR A 81 -6.08 9.54 -19.21
N MET A 82 -5.48 9.15 -20.33
CA MET A 82 -6.19 8.61 -21.48
C MET A 82 -6.90 7.30 -21.11
N LEU A 83 -6.21 6.38 -20.43
CA LEU A 83 -6.79 5.12 -19.96
C LEU A 83 -8.01 5.37 -19.06
N LYS A 84 -7.90 6.27 -18.07
CA LYS A 84 -9.02 6.64 -17.18
C LYS A 84 -10.24 7.14 -17.97
N ARG A 85 -10.03 8.04 -18.95
CA ARG A 85 -11.12 8.52 -19.83
C ARG A 85 -11.76 7.40 -20.64
N THR A 86 -10.98 6.44 -21.13
CA THR A 86 -11.53 5.29 -21.87
C THR A 86 -12.30 4.35 -20.95
N GLU A 87 -11.80 4.10 -19.74
CA GLU A 87 -12.45 3.31 -18.69
C GLU A 87 -13.81 3.91 -18.35
N ASP A 88 -13.87 5.21 -18.04
CA ASP A 88 -15.10 5.93 -17.71
C ASP A 88 -16.11 5.90 -18.86
N LYS A 89 -15.62 6.05 -20.10
CA LYS A 89 -16.46 6.01 -21.31
C LYS A 89 -17.10 4.63 -21.52
N VAL A 90 -16.38 3.56 -21.21
CA VAL A 90 -16.91 2.19 -21.34
C VAL A 90 -17.83 1.86 -20.17
N ASN A 91 -17.50 2.31 -18.96
CA ASN A 91 -18.24 1.97 -17.75
C ASN A 91 -19.57 2.72 -17.59
N ARG A 92 -19.66 4.00 -18.00
CA ARG A 92 -20.88 4.86 -17.96
C ARG A 92 -22.00 4.35 -17.03
N ASP A 93 -23.05 3.75 -17.58
CA ASP A 93 -24.22 3.26 -16.84
C ASP A 93 -24.26 1.72 -16.73
N SER A 94 -23.14 1.05 -17.01
CA SER A 94 -23.06 -0.40 -16.94
C SER A 94 -23.10 -0.87 -15.48
N LYS A 95 -23.92 -1.88 -15.20
CA LYS A 95 -23.96 -2.54 -13.87
C LYS A 95 -22.67 -3.32 -13.55
N VAL A 96 -21.86 -3.58 -14.57
CA VAL A 96 -20.56 -4.25 -14.45
C VAL A 96 -19.51 -3.35 -15.07
N SER A 97 -18.51 -2.96 -14.28
CA SER A 97 -17.39 -2.15 -14.73
C SER A 97 -16.19 -3.03 -15.12
N ILE A 98 -15.43 -2.56 -16.10
CA ILE A 98 -14.11 -3.07 -16.44
C ILE A 98 -13.06 -2.08 -15.93
N SER A 99 -11.89 -2.60 -15.53
CA SER A 99 -10.77 -1.76 -15.12
C SER A 99 -9.53 -2.01 -15.94
N TYR A 100 -8.81 -0.94 -16.25
CA TYR A 100 -7.53 -0.98 -16.96
C TYR A 100 -6.33 -0.78 -16.03
N SER A 101 -6.49 -1.05 -14.73
CA SER A 101 -5.43 -0.92 -13.72
C SER A 101 -4.13 -1.64 -14.11
N ASN A 102 -4.23 -2.84 -14.70
CA ASN A 102 -3.07 -3.63 -15.13
C ASN A 102 -2.26 -2.99 -16.27
N TYR A 103 -2.81 -1.97 -16.94
CA TYR A 103 -2.16 -1.28 -18.05
C TYR A 103 -1.61 0.09 -17.64
N ARG A 104 -1.81 0.54 -16.39
CA ARG A 104 -1.29 1.83 -15.94
C ARG A 104 0.21 1.75 -15.67
N SER A 105 0.93 2.82 -15.99
CA SER A 105 2.40 2.87 -15.84
C SER A 105 2.81 2.95 -14.37
N SER A 106 1.95 3.46 -13.49
CA SER A 106 2.16 3.44 -12.04
C SER A 106 1.68 2.11 -11.46
N VAL A 107 2.61 1.26 -11.03
CA VAL A 107 2.26 -0.01 -10.37
C VAL A 107 1.55 0.23 -9.05
N HIS A 108 1.72 1.37 -8.37
CA HIS A 108 1.07 1.70 -7.10
C HIS A 108 0.98 3.22 -6.89
N ASP A 109 0.08 3.89 -7.61
CA ASP A 109 -0.35 5.25 -7.20
C ASP A 109 -1.88 5.34 -7.07
N SER A 110 -2.47 4.23 -6.62
CA SER A 110 -3.91 4.10 -6.34
C SER A 110 -4.17 3.93 -4.84
N LYS A 111 -3.41 4.66 -4.01
CA LYS A 111 -3.72 4.95 -2.62
C LYS A 111 -3.18 6.36 -2.40
N ASP A 112 -3.94 7.46 -2.41
CA ASP A 112 -5.17 7.66 -1.64
C ASP A 112 -5.82 9.02 -1.99
N ASP A 113 -5.65 9.56 -3.21
CA ASP A 113 -5.97 10.98 -3.48
C ASP A 113 -7.21 11.22 -4.36
N ASP A 114 -7.74 10.17 -5.02
CA ASP A 114 -8.82 10.31 -6.01
C ASP A 114 -10.25 10.22 -5.42
N ASN A 115 -10.42 10.35 -4.10
CA ASN A 115 -11.73 10.43 -3.43
C ASN A 115 -11.80 11.56 -2.39
N VAL A 116 -11.05 12.64 -2.58
CA VAL A 116 -11.23 13.87 -1.80
C VAL A 116 -12.14 14.79 -2.62
N ASP A 117 -13.40 14.93 -2.19
CA ASP A 117 -14.24 16.05 -2.61
C ASP A 117 -13.49 17.35 -2.29
N PRO A 118 -13.15 18.19 -3.27
CA PRO A 118 -12.39 19.42 -3.05
C PRO A 118 -13.13 20.46 -2.20
N ASN A 119 -14.36 20.20 -1.74
CA ASN A 119 -15.09 21.02 -0.78
C ASN A 119 -14.91 20.63 0.70
N ILE A 120 -14.20 19.55 1.01
CA ILE A 120 -13.94 19.18 2.41
C ILE A 120 -12.58 19.73 2.82
N ASP A 121 -12.60 20.76 3.67
CA ASP A 121 -11.43 21.32 4.38
C ASP A 121 -10.69 20.19 5.13
N ASP A 122 -9.70 19.59 4.48
CA ASP A 122 -8.87 18.49 4.99
C ASP A 122 -8.06 18.92 6.24
N SER A 123 -7.91 20.23 6.46
CA SER A 123 -7.24 20.78 7.64
C SER A 123 -8.01 20.55 8.95
N ASN A 124 -9.28 20.12 8.89
CA ASN A 124 -10.12 19.75 10.05
C ASN A 124 -10.41 18.25 10.13
N ARG A 125 -9.78 17.43 9.29
CA ARG A 125 -9.95 15.98 9.37
C ARG A 125 -9.24 15.48 10.62
N ASP A 126 -10.00 15.25 11.69
CA ASP A 126 -9.50 14.71 12.96
C ASP A 126 -8.82 13.35 12.71
N ILE A 127 -7.51 13.37 12.44
CA ILE A 127 -6.66 12.21 12.17
C ILE A 127 -6.75 11.21 13.34
N ASP A 128 -7.01 11.73 14.55
CA ASP A 128 -7.29 10.94 15.74
C ASP A 128 -8.60 11.38 16.43
N ARG A 129 -9.71 10.98 15.81
CA ARG A 129 -11.05 11.19 16.37
C ARG A 129 -11.22 10.51 17.74
N PHE A 130 -10.54 9.40 18.00
CA PHE A 130 -10.68 8.67 19.26
C PHE A 130 -10.13 9.45 20.45
N VAL A 131 -8.96 10.08 20.30
CA VAL A 131 -8.38 10.95 21.33
C VAL A 131 -9.27 12.17 21.59
N SER A 132 -9.81 12.79 20.54
CA SER A 132 -10.75 13.91 20.68
C SER A 132 -12.00 13.53 21.48
N VAL A 133 -12.59 12.37 21.18
CA VAL A 133 -13.77 11.84 21.91
C VAL A 133 -13.45 11.56 23.38
N GLU A 134 -12.28 10.96 23.67
CA GLU A 134 -11.88 10.66 25.05
C GLU A 134 -11.67 11.95 25.85
N LYS A 135 -11.05 12.97 25.24
CA LYS A 135 -10.88 14.31 25.82
C LYS A 135 -12.23 14.98 26.06
N GLU A 136 -13.18 14.86 25.13
CA GLU A 136 -14.53 15.40 25.30
C GLU A 136 -15.25 14.74 26.49
N TYR A 137 -15.19 13.42 26.60
CA TYR A 137 -15.78 12.67 27.71
C TYR A 137 -15.13 13.01 29.06
N ALA A 138 -13.80 13.16 29.09
CA ALA A 138 -13.06 13.58 30.28
C ALA A 138 -13.37 15.03 30.70
N SER A 139 -13.80 15.89 29.77
CA SER A 139 -14.19 17.27 30.06
C SER A 139 -15.49 17.40 30.84
N ILE A 140 -16.28 16.32 30.99
CA ILE A 140 -17.54 16.35 31.73
C ILE A 140 -17.24 16.38 33.24
N PRO A 141 -17.61 17.45 33.96
CA PRO A 141 -17.33 17.59 35.38
C PRO A 141 -18.03 16.54 36.23
N ARG A 142 -17.64 16.45 37.50
CA ARG A 142 -18.18 15.45 38.45
C ARG A 142 -19.68 15.56 38.68
N CYS A 143 -20.30 16.71 38.39
CA CYS A 143 -21.76 16.89 38.41
C CYS A 143 -22.50 16.10 37.30
N GLY A 144 -21.78 15.47 36.36
CA GLY A 144 -22.34 14.48 35.43
C GLY A 144 -22.84 15.04 34.10
N TYR A 145 -22.83 16.37 33.92
CA TYR A 145 -23.27 17.03 32.71
C TYR A 145 -22.41 18.27 32.39
N LYS A 146 -22.41 18.67 31.11
CA LYS A 146 -21.77 19.88 30.60
C LYS A 146 -22.74 20.61 29.68
N LYS A 147 -22.75 21.94 29.75
CA LYS A 147 -23.51 22.78 28.79
C LYS A 147 -22.59 23.10 27.61
N MET A 148 -23.03 22.79 26.40
CA MET A 148 -22.33 23.09 25.14
C MET A 148 -23.08 24.20 24.40
N GLY A 149 -22.32 25.13 23.79
CA GLY A 149 -22.83 26.16 22.88
C GLY A 149 -23.56 27.33 23.53
N LYS A 150 -23.95 28.30 22.68
CA LYS A 150 -24.79 29.46 23.07
C LYS A 150 -26.21 29.03 23.49
N ASP A 151 -26.69 27.91 22.95
CA ASP A 151 -28.05 27.42 23.16
C ASP A 151 -28.20 26.56 24.44
N SER A 152 -27.13 26.47 25.25
CA SER A 152 -27.12 25.74 26.54
C SER A 152 -27.53 24.26 26.45
N GLN A 153 -27.22 23.58 25.35
CA GLN A 153 -27.50 22.16 25.18
C GLN A 153 -26.75 21.35 26.24
N ILE A 154 -27.46 20.50 26.99
CA ILE A 154 -26.88 19.71 28.07
C ILE A 154 -26.43 18.36 27.51
N VAL A 155 -25.12 18.12 27.54
CA VAL A 155 -24.51 16.81 27.22
C VAL A 155 -24.16 16.10 28.51
N THR A 156 -24.49 14.81 28.59
CA THR A 156 -24.21 13.96 29.76
C THR A 156 -23.33 12.78 29.37
N LYS A 157 -22.76 12.11 30.38
CA LYS A 157 -22.02 10.85 30.16
C LYS A 157 -22.90 9.72 29.58
N HIS A 158 -24.22 9.85 29.69
CA HIS A 158 -25.21 8.87 29.24
C HIS A 158 -25.87 9.25 27.92
N ASP A 159 -25.41 10.31 27.26
CA ASP A 159 -25.86 10.59 25.90
C ASP A 159 -25.56 9.40 24.99
N ILE A 160 -26.51 9.06 24.13
CA ILE A 160 -26.44 7.90 23.23
C ILE A 160 -25.23 8.03 22.32
N LEU A 161 -24.95 9.22 21.76
CA LEU A 161 -23.83 9.41 20.86
C LEU A 161 -22.49 9.34 21.60
N MET A 162 -22.38 10.02 22.75
CA MET A 162 -21.16 9.98 23.57
C MET A 162 -20.84 8.57 24.07
N SER A 163 -21.83 7.88 24.63
CA SER A 163 -21.65 6.50 25.10
C SER A 163 -21.30 5.55 23.95
N SER A 164 -21.91 5.73 22.76
CA SER A 164 -21.61 4.88 21.60
C SER A 164 -20.19 5.04 21.09
N ARG A 165 -19.67 6.28 21.03
CA ARG A 165 -18.28 6.54 20.63
C ARG A 165 -17.29 6.02 21.67
N ILE A 166 -17.56 6.26 22.95
CA ILE A 166 -16.71 5.78 24.05
C ILE A 166 -16.69 4.24 24.11
N ASN A 167 -17.80 3.58 23.80
CA ASN A 167 -17.82 2.12 23.69
C ASN A 167 -16.95 1.61 22.54
N ALA A 168 -16.89 2.34 21.41
CA ALA A 168 -15.99 2.02 20.32
C ALA A 168 -14.52 2.19 20.74
N CYS A 169 -14.17 3.29 21.42
CA CYS A 169 -12.80 3.47 21.99
C CYS A 169 -12.41 2.30 22.91
N ARG A 170 -13.34 1.91 23.80
CA ARG A 170 -13.10 0.84 24.78
C ARG A 170 -13.01 -0.56 24.16
N LEU A 171 -13.61 -0.77 22.99
CA LEU A 171 -13.58 -2.05 22.29
C LEU A 171 -12.14 -2.43 21.91
N LEU A 172 -11.33 -1.44 21.50
CA LEU A 172 -9.92 -1.63 21.14
C LEU A 172 -9.07 -2.17 22.32
N GLN A 173 -9.54 -1.97 23.55
CA GLN A 173 -8.86 -2.40 24.77
C GLN A 173 -9.35 -3.78 25.29
N PHE A 174 -10.26 -4.46 24.58
CA PHE A 174 -10.79 -5.75 25.04
C PHE A 174 -9.76 -6.88 24.87
N PRO A 175 -9.43 -7.65 25.92
CA PRO A 175 -8.68 -8.90 25.78
C PRO A 175 -9.59 -10.01 25.21
N PRO A 176 -9.15 -10.97 24.37
CA PRO A 176 -7.80 -11.23 23.84
C PRO A 176 -7.40 -10.39 22.59
N GLY A 177 -7.80 -9.11 22.52
CA GLY A 177 -7.56 -8.26 21.36
C GLY A 177 -8.56 -8.56 20.26
N ILE A 178 -9.68 -7.82 20.23
CA ILE A 178 -10.63 -7.95 19.13
C ILE A 178 -10.08 -7.15 17.95
N HIS A 179 -9.66 -7.86 16.89
CA HIS A 179 -9.23 -7.27 15.63
C HIS A 179 -10.42 -6.53 15.00
N THR A 180 -10.45 -5.21 15.18
CA THR A 180 -11.53 -4.34 14.71
C THR A 180 -11.25 -3.78 13.31
N GLY A 181 -10.04 -4.01 12.78
CA GLY A 181 -9.59 -3.47 11.49
C GLY A 181 -9.04 -2.05 11.63
N ASP A 182 -8.80 -1.40 10.48
CA ASP A 182 -8.47 0.02 10.44
C ASP A 182 -9.74 0.85 10.68
N THR A 183 -9.73 1.59 11.78
CA THR A 183 -10.81 2.51 12.16
C THR A 183 -10.41 3.98 12.01
N GLY A 184 -9.23 4.24 11.41
CA GLY A 184 -8.78 5.59 11.08
C GLY A 184 -9.72 6.27 10.09
N GLY A 185 -10.02 7.56 10.30
CA GLY A 185 -10.80 8.37 9.36
C GLY A 185 -12.33 8.21 9.40
N PHE A 186 -12.90 7.33 10.23
CA PHE A 186 -14.36 7.17 10.39
C PHE A 186 -14.85 7.41 11.84
N ASP A 187 -16.06 7.97 11.99
CA ASP A 187 -16.74 8.11 13.30
C ASP A 187 -17.33 6.79 13.78
N VAL A 188 -16.48 5.87 14.24
CA VAL A 188 -16.94 4.56 14.74
C VAL A 188 -17.83 4.75 15.97
N LYS A 189 -19.08 4.26 15.87
CA LYS A 189 -20.06 4.24 16.96
C LYS A 189 -20.51 2.83 17.22
N LEU A 190 -20.50 2.42 18.48
CA LEU A 190 -20.91 1.09 18.86
C LEU A 190 -22.12 1.11 19.79
N ASN A 191 -23.19 0.45 19.38
CA ASN A 191 -24.41 0.34 20.19
C ASN A 191 -24.11 -0.36 21.52
N ASN A 192 -24.68 0.16 22.62
CA ASN A 192 -24.61 -0.42 23.97
C ASN A 192 -24.91 -1.93 24.01
N LYS A 193 -25.91 -2.41 23.25
CA LYS A 193 -26.24 -3.84 23.19
C LYS A 193 -25.07 -4.66 22.64
N VAL A 194 -24.49 -4.20 21.53
CA VAL A 194 -23.35 -4.84 20.86
C VAL A 194 -22.12 -4.80 21.77
N TYR A 195 -21.83 -3.65 22.39
CA TYR A 195 -20.73 -3.50 23.35
C TYR A 195 -20.81 -4.53 24.47
N ASN A 196 -21.98 -4.67 25.08
CA ASN A 196 -22.19 -5.57 26.21
C ASN A 196 -22.04 -7.04 25.80
N THR A 197 -22.53 -7.43 24.63
CA THR A 197 -22.35 -8.77 24.08
C THR A 197 -20.88 -9.08 23.82
N LEU A 198 -20.15 -8.16 23.17
CA LEU A 198 -18.71 -8.31 22.91
C LEU A 198 -17.91 -8.37 24.21
N ARG A 199 -18.27 -7.57 25.20
CA ARG A 199 -17.65 -7.57 26.53
C ARG A 199 -17.86 -8.89 27.27
N ALA A 200 -19.07 -9.45 27.20
CA ALA A 200 -19.38 -10.74 27.80
C ALA A 200 -18.58 -11.87 27.12
N TYR A 201 -18.50 -11.83 25.78
CA TYR A 201 -17.72 -12.79 24.99
C TYR A 201 -16.23 -12.73 25.32
N SER A 202 -15.64 -11.53 25.31
CA SER A 202 -14.24 -11.26 25.69
C SER A 202 -13.91 -11.87 27.06
N ARG A 203 -14.74 -11.58 28.08
CA ARG A 203 -14.56 -12.12 29.43
C ARG A 203 -14.66 -13.64 29.48
N ALA A 204 -15.61 -14.22 28.75
CA ALA A 204 -15.80 -15.66 28.69
C ALA A 204 -14.59 -16.36 28.04
N GLN A 205 -14.01 -15.78 26.99
CA GLN A 205 -12.80 -16.31 26.36
C GLN A 205 -11.59 -16.23 27.30
N CYS A 206 -11.35 -15.07 27.92
CA CYS A 206 -10.28 -14.93 28.91
C CYS A 206 -10.40 -15.93 30.07
N SER A 207 -11.63 -16.20 30.53
CA SER A 207 -11.88 -17.21 31.57
C SER A 207 -11.54 -18.63 31.09
N LYS A 208 -11.92 -19.00 29.86
CA LYS A 208 -11.58 -20.29 29.25
C LYS A 208 -10.07 -20.46 29.09
N GLU A 209 -9.36 -19.43 28.65
CA GLU A 209 -7.90 -19.46 28.51
C GLU A 209 -7.21 -19.65 29.85
N ARG A 210 -7.61 -18.88 30.88
CA ARG A 210 -7.07 -19.02 32.25
C ARG A 210 -7.30 -20.42 32.82
N ALA A 211 -8.45 -21.03 32.56
CA ALA A 211 -8.75 -22.39 33.01
C ALA A 211 -7.85 -23.46 32.35
N LYS A 212 -7.42 -23.25 31.11
CA LYS A 212 -6.49 -24.16 30.40
C LYS A 212 -5.05 -24.08 30.92
N VAL A 213 -4.63 -22.93 31.45
CA VAL A 213 -3.25 -22.68 31.91
C VAL A 213 -3.03 -23.13 33.37
N SER A 214 -4.08 -23.46 34.12
CA SER A 214 -3.94 -23.98 35.48
C SER A 214 -3.29 -25.38 35.46
N PRO A 215 -2.06 -25.56 35.99
CA PRO A 215 -1.45 -26.88 36.06
C PRO A 215 -2.28 -27.74 37.03
N LYS A 216 -2.80 -28.88 36.56
CA LYS A 216 -3.35 -29.90 37.45
C LYS A 216 -2.23 -30.31 38.41
N SER A 217 -2.33 -29.93 39.68
CA SER A 217 -1.43 -30.40 40.72
C SER A 217 -1.47 -31.92 40.71
N LYS A 218 -0.34 -32.55 40.39
CA LYS A 218 -0.19 -34.00 40.47
C LYS A 218 -0.38 -34.38 41.93
N THR A 219 -1.52 -34.97 42.24
CA THR A 219 -1.79 -35.61 43.53
C THR A 219 -0.77 -36.72 43.71
N HIS A 220 0.18 -36.53 44.63
CA HIS A 220 1.05 -37.63 45.08
C HIS A 220 0.17 -38.67 45.78
N LEU A 221 0.05 -39.87 45.20
CA LEU A 221 -0.48 -41.04 45.88
C LEU A 221 0.52 -41.45 46.98
N LYS A 222 -0.01 -41.68 48.18
CA LYS A 222 0.69 -42.33 49.30
C LYS A 222 0.75 -43.84 49.09
#